data_AF-A0A178ZMY4-F1
#
_entry.id   AF-A0A178ZMY4-F1
#
_cell.length_a   1.000
_cell.length_b   1.000
_cell.length_c   1.000
_cell.angle_alpha   90.00
_cell.angle_beta   90.00
_cell.angle_gamma   90.00
#
_symmetry.space_group_name_H-M   'P 1'
#
loop_
_entity.id
_entity.type
_entity.pdbx_description
1 polymer ?
#
loop_
_entity_poly.entity_id
_entity_poly.type
_entity_poly.pdbx_seq_one_letter_code
_entity_poly.pdbx_strand_id
1 'polypeptide(L)'
;MATAVPSSTFATSTSSFRASQSQMATPISYSDNPLTQLPAVDFNFDDLRKRMADFTVKFDAFIERGRKRVLEERNEFRGRLGELTEEQRSASTQIVTLQSTLSTQSQVLAREQAEKNEMHAQIAKLESHQAAQSAQRDRLKSAIAQTQRQIDAKLQAQREYAAKMEGQSRLNGPELSFWETYLGCRIEGSGDENKVRIVFVFPPAKGAGKGGEDREGLFELLVPDTGHGKYDVVYTKPRLEGTKVAKVVDRLNATREIGTLLKGMRGLFGEALK
;
A
#
# COMPACT_ATOMS: atom_id res chain seq x y z
N MET A 1 11.12 40.09 5.63
CA MET A 1 12.12 41.00 6.25
C MET A 1 12.93 41.61 5.13
N ALA A 2 13.03 42.94 5.07
CA ALA A 2 13.77 43.64 4.02
C ALA A 2 15.01 44.30 4.65
N THR A 3 16.19 44.02 4.12
CA THR A 3 17.46 44.59 4.56
C THR A 3 17.97 45.58 3.53
N ALA A 4 17.84 46.87 3.83
CA ALA A 4 18.41 47.95 3.03
C ALA A 4 19.92 48.09 3.29
N VAL A 5 20.68 48.43 2.25
CA VAL A 5 22.12 48.76 2.32
C VAL A 5 22.26 50.27 2.09
N PRO A 6 23.03 51.01 2.89
CA PRO A 6 23.08 52.47 2.82
C PRO A 6 23.90 53.00 1.63
N SER A 7 23.47 54.13 1.08
CA SER A 7 24.18 54.90 0.08
C SER A 7 25.30 55.74 0.72
N SER A 8 26.49 55.72 0.11
CA SER A 8 27.60 56.62 0.50
C SER A 8 27.63 57.83 -0.42
N THR A 9 27.50 59.02 0.17
CA THR A 9 27.67 60.32 -0.51
C THR A 9 29.12 60.79 -0.38
N PHE A 10 29.74 61.13 -1.51
CA PHE A 10 31.00 61.88 -1.52
C PHE A 10 30.79 63.22 -2.22
N ALA A 11 30.87 64.29 -1.45
CA ALA A 11 30.92 65.66 -1.96
C ALA A 11 32.38 66.09 -2.08
N THR A 12 32.71 66.82 -3.15
CA THR A 12 33.98 67.54 -3.26
C THR A 12 33.72 68.95 -3.75
N SER A 13 34.07 69.93 -2.92
CA SER A 13 33.78 71.34 -3.13
C SER A 13 35.00 72.11 -3.67
N THR A 14 34.71 73.16 -4.44
CA THR A 14 35.45 74.44 -4.52
C THR A 14 36.97 74.44 -4.80
N SER A 15 37.37 75.13 -5.87
CA SER A 15 37.92 76.49 -5.71
C SER A 15 38.04 77.21 -7.06
N SER A 16 37.73 78.50 -7.07
CA SER A 16 37.89 79.39 -8.21
C SER A 16 38.86 80.51 -7.84
N PHE A 17 39.82 80.80 -8.71
CA PHE A 17 40.78 81.90 -8.52
C PHE A 17 40.79 82.86 -9.72
N ARG A 18 40.69 84.16 -9.41
CA ARG A 18 40.74 85.28 -10.36
C ARG A 18 41.47 86.45 -9.69
N ALA A 19 42.51 86.96 -10.34
CA ALA A 19 43.20 88.21 -10.03
C ALA A 19 44.17 88.53 -11.20
N SER A 20 44.63 89.75 -11.46
CA SER A 20 44.06 91.10 -11.32
C SER A 20 44.90 92.04 -12.18
N GLN A 21 44.37 93.21 -12.57
CA GLN A 21 45.11 94.24 -13.32
C GLN A 21 45.96 95.12 -12.38
N SER A 22 47.06 95.69 -12.91
CA SER A 22 47.63 96.96 -12.44
C SER A 22 48.45 97.64 -13.55
N GLN A 23 48.64 98.96 -13.44
CA GLN A 23 49.12 99.87 -14.50
C GLN A 23 50.41 100.62 -14.12
N MET A 24 51.10 101.16 -15.15
CA MET A 24 51.92 102.40 -15.17
C MET A 24 53.19 102.53 -14.31
N ALA A 25 54.30 102.92 -14.97
CA ALA A 25 55.28 103.89 -14.44
C ALA A 25 56.19 104.44 -15.56
N THR A 26 56.50 105.75 -15.51
CA THR A 26 57.63 106.42 -16.18
C THR A 26 58.44 107.19 -15.13
N PRO A 27 59.76 107.41 -15.33
CA PRO A 27 60.31 108.75 -15.07
C PRO A 27 61.53 109.19 -15.93
N ILE A 28 62.01 110.40 -15.62
CA ILE A 28 62.97 111.29 -16.32
C ILE A 28 63.93 111.87 -15.24
N SER A 29 65.22 112.17 -15.42
CA SER A 29 66.24 111.90 -16.48
C SER A 29 67.62 112.39 -15.95
N TYR A 30 68.59 112.67 -16.85
CA TYR A 30 69.89 113.36 -16.68
C TYR A 30 71.10 112.59 -16.11
N SER A 31 72.19 112.61 -16.91
CA SER A 31 73.51 113.11 -16.47
C SER A 31 74.43 113.42 -17.67
N ASP A 32 75.33 114.39 -17.49
CA ASP A 32 76.20 114.98 -18.52
C ASP A 32 77.37 114.09 -19.01
N ASN A 33 77.85 114.42 -20.21
CA ASN A 33 79.06 113.89 -20.84
C ASN A 33 80.25 114.85 -20.55
N PRO A 34 81.48 114.35 -20.26
CA PRO A 34 82.49 114.37 -21.32
C PRO A 34 83.58 113.26 -21.28
N LEU A 35 84.36 113.19 -22.37
CA LEU A 35 85.54 112.35 -22.64
C LEU A 35 85.29 110.86 -23.00
N THR A 36 84.97 110.71 -24.28
CA THR A 36 85.29 109.56 -25.14
C THR A 36 86.73 109.07 -25.04
N GLN A 37 86.94 107.75 -24.86
CA GLN A 37 88.00 106.96 -25.53
C GLN A 37 87.72 105.43 -25.46
N LEU A 38 87.16 104.92 -26.56
CA LEU A 38 87.02 103.54 -27.09
C LEU A 38 87.69 102.36 -26.32
N PRO A 39 87.05 101.16 -26.27
CA PRO A 39 86.51 100.49 -27.45
C PRO A 39 84.99 100.41 -27.53
N ALA A 40 84.45 100.65 -28.72
CA ALA A 40 83.19 100.05 -29.12
C ALA A 40 83.41 98.54 -29.24
N VAL A 41 83.16 97.81 -28.16
CA VAL A 41 82.99 96.36 -28.23
C VAL A 41 81.73 96.15 -29.05
N ASP A 42 81.94 95.72 -30.30
CA ASP A 42 80.88 95.22 -31.16
C ASP A 42 80.39 93.91 -30.55
N PHE A 43 79.52 94.04 -29.53
CA PHE A 43 78.60 93.00 -29.16
C PHE A 43 77.92 92.62 -30.46
N ASN A 44 78.22 91.43 -30.95
CA ASN A 44 77.71 90.92 -32.20
C ASN A 44 76.21 90.61 -32.00
N PHE A 45 75.43 91.69 -31.91
CA PHE A 45 74.03 91.70 -31.52
C PHE A 45 73.22 90.96 -32.57
N ASP A 46 73.68 90.92 -33.83
CA ASP A 46 73.09 90.07 -34.86
C ASP A 46 73.43 88.59 -34.68
N ASP A 47 74.62 88.18 -34.23
CA ASP A 47 74.86 86.77 -33.85
C ASP A 47 74.08 86.37 -32.58
N LEU A 48 73.98 87.25 -31.57
CA LEU A 48 73.14 86.99 -30.39
C LEU A 48 71.65 86.96 -30.74
N ARG A 49 71.16 87.91 -31.56
CA ARG A 49 69.77 87.97 -32.05
C ARG A 49 69.46 86.79 -32.96
N LYS A 50 70.41 86.33 -33.78
CA LYS A 50 70.30 85.11 -34.58
C LYS A 50 70.27 83.85 -33.71
N ARG A 51 71.15 83.73 -32.71
CA ARG A 51 71.11 82.61 -31.75
C ARG A 51 69.84 82.61 -30.91
N MET A 52 69.31 83.78 -30.53
CA MET A 52 68.02 83.90 -29.86
C MET A 52 66.87 83.55 -30.79
N ALA A 53 66.88 83.97 -32.06
CA ALA A 53 65.88 83.56 -33.05
C ALA A 53 65.93 82.04 -33.31
N ASP A 54 67.12 81.47 -33.53
CA ASP A 54 67.34 80.03 -33.69
C ASP A 54 66.94 79.24 -32.44
N PHE A 55 67.19 79.79 -31.24
CA PHE A 55 66.76 79.21 -29.98
C PHE A 55 65.24 79.25 -29.85
N THR A 56 64.59 80.39 -30.09
CA THR A 56 63.13 80.52 -30.09
C THR A 56 62.49 79.55 -31.08
N VAL A 57 62.98 79.47 -32.33
CA VAL A 57 62.46 78.50 -33.32
C VAL A 57 62.64 77.06 -32.86
N LYS A 58 63.78 76.69 -32.27
CA LYS A 58 64.01 75.33 -31.74
C LYS A 58 63.19 75.05 -30.47
N PHE A 59 62.98 76.06 -29.64
CA PHE A 59 62.21 75.99 -28.41
C PHE A 59 60.72 75.87 -28.73
N ASP A 60 60.18 76.69 -29.62
CA ASP A 60 58.81 76.60 -30.12
C ASP A 60 58.57 75.24 -30.80
N ALA A 61 59.51 74.75 -31.61
CA ALA A 61 59.44 73.41 -32.20
C ALA A 61 59.50 72.28 -31.16
N PHE A 62 60.20 72.49 -30.03
CA PHE A 62 60.23 71.56 -28.90
C PHE A 62 58.92 71.60 -28.10
N ILE A 63 58.38 72.79 -27.85
CA ILE A 63 57.09 73.00 -27.17
C ILE A 63 55.95 72.42 -28.01
N GLU A 64 55.91 72.66 -29.32
CA GLU A 64 54.91 72.06 -30.22
C GLU A 64 55.07 70.53 -30.31
N ARG A 65 56.29 70.00 -30.33
CA ARG A 65 56.50 68.53 -30.26
C ARG A 65 56.04 67.95 -28.92
N GLY A 66 56.32 68.63 -27.81
CA GLY A 66 55.86 68.25 -26.48
C GLY A 66 54.34 68.30 -26.36
N ARG A 67 53.72 69.38 -26.85
CA ARG A 67 52.26 69.57 -26.91
C ARG A 67 51.59 68.51 -27.75
N LYS A 68 52.13 68.22 -28.95
CA LYS A 68 51.63 67.16 -29.83
C LYS A 68 51.70 65.80 -29.13
N ARG A 69 52.85 65.45 -28.53
CA ARG A 69 53.04 64.21 -27.79
C ARG A 69 52.06 64.07 -26.62
N VAL A 70 51.90 65.11 -25.79
CA VAL A 70 50.95 65.10 -24.66
C VAL A 70 49.50 64.96 -25.15
N LEU A 71 49.15 65.57 -26.29
CA LEU A 71 47.82 65.43 -26.89
C LEU A 71 47.58 64.01 -27.45
N GLU A 72 48.59 63.40 -28.07
CA GLU A 72 48.59 62.01 -28.54
C GLU A 72 48.44 61.03 -27.37
N GLU A 73 49.33 61.10 -26.36
CA GLU A 73 49.28 60.27 -25.16
C GLU A 73 47.94 60.42 -24.41
N ARG A 74 47.38 61.64 -24.31
CA ARG A 74 46.07 61.89 -23.70
C ARG A 74 44.92 61.30 -24.52
N ASN A 75 44.99 61.34 -25.86
CA ASN A 75 43.97 60.77 -26.72
C ASN A 75 44.03 59.23 -26.70
N GLU A 76 45.22 58.64 -26.71
CA GLU A 76 45.42 57.20 -26.50
C GLU A 76 44.89 56.74 -25.15
N PHE A 77 45.22 57.45 -24.06
CA PHE A 77 44.70 57.15 -22.73
C PHE A 77 43.17 57.23 -22.68
N ARG A 78 42.57 58.23 -23.33
CA ARG A 78 41.10 58.35 -23.44
C ARG A 78 40.49 57.20 -24.25
N GLY A 79 41.16 56.74 -25.30
CA GLY A 79 40.77 55.57 -26.09
C GLY A 79 40.74 54.30 -25.23
N ARG A 80 41.89 53.97 -24.61
CA ARG A 80 42.03 52.80 -23.72
C ARG A 80 41.07 52.84 -22.53
N LEU A 81 40.81 54.02 -21.96
CA LEU A 81 39.81 54.16 -20.89
C LEU A 81 38.40 53.87 -21.41
N GLY A 82 38.06 54.31 -22.62
CA GLY A 82 36.80 54.00 -23.28
C GLY A 82 36.63 52.49 -23.51
N GLU A 83 37.64 51.85 -24.10
CA GLU A 83 37.70 50.39 -24.32
C GLU A 83 37.50 49.62 -23.00
N LEU A 84 38.27 49.97 -21.96
CA LEU A 84 38.17 49.33 -20.64
C LEU A 84 36.80 49.53 -19.99
N THR A 85 36.16 50.70 -20.14
CA THR A 85 34.80 50.92 -19.62
C THR A 85 33.74 50.12 -20.36
N GLU A 86 33.89 49.90 -21.67
CA GLU A 86 32.94 49.08 -22.44
C GLU A 86 33.18 47.58 -22.21
N GLU A 87 34.43 47.15 -22.04
CA GLU A 87 34.77 45.79 -21.60
C GLU A 87 34.19 45.50 -20.20
N GLN A 88 34.36 46.42 -19.24
CA GLN A 88 33.76 46.33 -17.90
C GLN A 88 32.23 46.22 -17.98
N ARG A 89 31.59 47.03 -18.84
CA ARG A 89 30.14 47.00 -19.04
C ARG A 89 29.66 45.67 -19.66
N SER A 90 30.38 45.19 -20.66
CA SER A 90 30.13 43.90 -21.33
C SER A 90 30.25 42.75 -20.34
N ALA A 91 31.37 42.67 -19.61
CA ALA A 91 31.60 41.66 -18.57
C ALA A 91 30.52 41.71 -17.47
N SER A 92 30.14 42.91 -17.01
CA SER A 92 29.06 43.06 -16.00
C SER A 92 27.72 42.53 -16.52
N THR A 93 27.39 42.80 -17.79
CA THR A 93 26.16 42.29 -18.43
C THR A 93 26.21 40.77 -18.59
N GLN A 94 27.36 40.20 -18.96
CA GLN A 94 27.55 38.75 -19.05
C GLN A 94 27.39 38.08 -17.68
N ILE A 95 27.96 38.64 -16.61
CA ILE A 95 27.81 38.14 -15.24
C ILE A 95 26.33 38.09 -14.83
N VAL A 96 25.56 39.16 -15.08
CA VAL A 96 24.11 39.19 -14.76
C VAL A 96 23.34 38.14 -15.56
N THR A 97 23.63 37.98 -16.86
CA THR A 97 23.00 36.95 -17.70
C THR A 97 23.33 35.55 -17.19
N LEU A 98 24.59 35.25 -16.88
CA LEU A 98 25.02 33.96 -16.34
C LEU A 98 24.40 33.66 -14.96
N GLN A 99 24.31 34.64 -14.08
CA GLN A 99 23.62 34.50 -12.78
C GLN A 99 22.12 34.19 -12.96
N SER A 100 21.46 34.87 -13.89
CA SER A 100 20.06 34.60 -14.24
C SER A 100 19.87 33.18 -14.80
N THR A 101 20.73 32.76 -15.73
CA THR A 101 20.72 31.40 -16.29
C THR A 101 20.97 30.34 -15.22
N LEU A 102 21.94 30.54 -14.32
CA LEU A 102 22.24 29.62 -13.22
C LEU A 102 21.07 29.51 -12.24
N SER A 103 20.43 30.62 -11.89
CA SER A 103 19.21 30.63 -11.06
C SER A 103 18.07 29.81 -11.71
N THR A 104 17.89 29.98 -13.03
CA THR A 104 16.86 29.26 -13.81
C THR A 104 17.15 27.76 -13.86
N GLN A 105 18.41 27.36 -14.14
CA GLN A 105 18.83 25.96 -14.14
C GLN A 105 18.69 25.31 -12.76
N SER A 106 19.03 26.03 -11.68
CA SER A 106 18.83 25.57 -10.30
C SER A 106 17.34 25.30 -10.01
N GLN A 107 16.45 26.18 -10.46
CA GLN A 107 15.00 25.98 -10.32
C GLN A 107 14.48 24.79 -11.13
N VAL A 108 14.97 24.59 -12.36
CA VAL A 108 14.61 23.43 -13.20
C VAL A 108 15.08 22.12 -12.55
N LEU A 109 16.33 22.05 -12.09
CA LEU A 109 16.87 20.86 -11.40
C LEU A 109 16.09 20.52 -10.13
N ALA A 110 15.73 21.53 -9.31
CA ALA A 110 14.91 21.33 -8.13
C ALA A 110 13.52 20.77 -8.47
N ARG A 111 12.92 21.23 -9.58
CA ARG A 111 11.61 20.78 -10.06
C ARG A 111 11.67 19.35 -10.61
N GLU A 112 12.65 19.04 -11.46
CA GLU A 112 12.88 17.67 -11.95
C GLU A 112 13.13 16.68 -10.81
N GLN A 113 13.86 17.08 -9.77
CA GLN A 113 14.10 16.20 -8.62
C GLN A 113 12.82 15.94 -7.82
N ALA A 114 11.94 16.94 -7.68
CA ALA A 114 10.63 16.77 -7.06
C ALA A 114 9.75 15.82 -7.89
N GLU A 115 9.70 16.01 -9.21
CA GLU A 115 8.94 15.16 -10.14
C GLU A 115 9.46 13.70 -10.15
N LYS A 116 10.78 13.49 -10.15
CA LYS A 116 11.41 12.16 -10.00
C LYS A 116 11.03 11.51 -8.67
N ASN A 117 11.10 12.25 -7.56
CA ASN A 117 10.72 11.74 -6.24
C ASN A 117 9.23 11.34 -6.18
N GLU A 118 8.35 12.13 -6.79
CA GLU A 118 6.92 11.82 -6.88
C GLU A 118 6.68 10.56 -7.73
N MET A 119 7.29 10.45 -8.91
CA MET A 119 7.22 9.26 -9.75
C MET A 119 7.68 7.99 -9.01
N HIS A 120 8.80 8.05 -8.28
CA HIS A 120 9.27 6.92 -7.47
C HIS A 120 8.28 6.55 -6.36
N ALA A 121 7.66 7.53 -5.71
CA ALA A 121 6.62 7.27 -4.71
C ALA A 121 5.36 6.62 -5.33
N GLN A 122 4.96 7.04 -6.54
CA GLN A 122 3.86 6.41 -7.28
C GLN A 122 4.18 4.97 -7.70
N ILE A 123 5.40 4.70 -8.19
CA ILE A 123 5.87 3.35 -8.53
C ILE A 123 5.84 2.44 -7.29
N ALA A 124 6.46 2.85 -6.18
CA ALA A 124 6.48 2.07 -4.94
C ALA A 124 5.07 1.77 -4.39
N LYS A 125 4.13 2.73 -4.56
CA LYS A 125 2.72 2.52 -4.21
C LYS A 125 2.04 1.48 -5.11
N LEU A 126 2.30 1.48 -6.42
CA LEU A 126 1.77 0.50 -7.36
C LEU A 126 2.35 -0.90 -7.12
N GLU A 127 3.67 -1.01 -6.88
CA GLU A 127 4.34 -2.27 -6.54
C GLU A 127 3.80 -2.87 -5.23
N SER A 128 3.65 -2.04 -4.18
CA SER A 128 3.03 -2.45 -2.91
C SER A 128 1.59 -2.93 -3.11
N HIS A 129 0.81 -2.25 -3.95
CA HIS A 129 -0.57 -2.67 -4.25
C HIS A 129 -0.60 -3.99 -5.04
N GLN A 130 0.27 -4.17 -6.03
CA GLN A 130 0.41 -5.41 -6.80
C GLN A 130 0.83 -6.59 -5.90
N ALA A 131 1.76 -6.37 -4.97
CA ALA A 131 2.20 -7.36 -3.99
C ALA A 131 1.05 -7.76 -3.04
N ALA A 132 0.28 -6.79 -2.54
CA ALA A 132 -0.88 -7.07 -1.69
C ALA A 132 -1.96 -7.86 -2.44
N GLN A 133 -2.28 -7.48 -3.68
CA GLN A 133 -3.24 -8.20 -4.52
C GLN A 133 -2.78 -9.63 -4.85
N SER A 134 -1.49 -9.83 -5.14
CA SER A 134 -0.96 -11.17 -5.46
C SER A 134 -1.01 -12.09 -4.23
N ALA A 135 -0.65 -11.60 -3.05
CA ALA A 135 -0.77 -12.34 -1.80
C ALA A 135 -2.23 -12.69 -1.45
N GLN A 136 -3.16 -11.75 -1.68
CA GLN A 136 -4.60 -12.00 -1.51
C GLN A 136 -5.12 -13.09 -2.47
N ARG A 137 -4.76 -13.01 -3.75
CA ARG A 137 -5.11 -14.00 -4.77
C ARG A 137 -4.61 -15.39 -4.39
N ASP A 138 -3.37 -15.49 -3.93
CA ASP A 138 -2.74 -16.79 -3.64
C ASP A 138 -3.27 -17.38 -2.33
N ARG A 139 -3.62 -16.54 -1.34
CA ARG A 139 -4.41 -16.95 -0.16
C ARG A 139 -5.79 -17.49 -0.54
N LEU A 140 -6.50 -16.83 -1.44
CA LEU A 140 -7.81 -17.29 -1.92
C LEU A 140 -7.72 -18.61 -2.68
N LYS A 141 -6.73 -18.78 -3.56
CA LYS A 141 -6.46 -20.07 -4.24
C LYS A 141 -6.22 -21.21 -3.25
N SER A 142 -5.43 -20.96 -2.20
CA SER A 142 -5.17 -21.95 -1.15
C SER A 142 -6.46 -22.33 -0.39
N ALA A 143 -7.28 -21.34 -0.01
CA ALA A 143 -8.55 -21.56 0.66
C ALA A 143 -9.56 -22.34 -0.21
N ILE A 144 -9.64 -22.05 -1.51
CA ILE A 144 -10.46 -22.81 -2.47
C ILE A 144 -9.98 -24.26 -2.55
N ALA A 145 -8.67 -24.50 -2.71
CA ALA A 145 -8.11 -25.84 -2.78
C ALA A 145 -8.34 -26.65 -1.49
N GLN A 146 -8.23 -26.02 -0.32
CA GLN A 146 -8.55 -26.64 0.97
C GLN A 146 -10.04 -26.99 1.07
N THR A 147 -10.92 -26.08 0.64
CA THR A 147 -12.38 -26.26 0.69
C THR A 147 -12.82 -27.40 -0.24
N GLN A 148 -12.26 -27.47 -1.45
CA GLN A 148 -12.55 -28.55 -2.40
C GLN A 148 -12.21 -29.92 -1.80
N ARG A 149 -11.01 -30.08 -1.21
CA ARG A 149 -10.62 -31.33 -0.53
C ARG A 149 -11.58 -31.72 0.61
N GLN A 150 -12.13 -30.76 1.34
CA GLN A 150 -13.13 -31.03 2.39
C GLN A 150 -14.48 -31.45 1.81
N ILE A 151 -14.90 -30.87 0.68
CA ILE A 151 -16.10 -31.28 -0.05
C ILE A 151 -15.93 -32.71 -0.56
N ASP A 152 -14.82 -33.01 -1.25
CA ASP A 152 -14.53 -34.33 -1.82
C ASP A 152 -14.50 -35.42 -0.73
N ALA A 153 -13.86 -35.14 0.41
CA ALA A 153 -13.82 -36.05 1.55
C ALA A 153 -15.22 -36.31 2.15
N LYS A 154 -16.07 -35.28 2.27
CA LYS A 154 -17.45 -35.44 2.75
C LYS A 154 -18.32 -36.22 1.77
N LEU A 155 -18.21 -35.94 0.47
CA LEU A 155 -18.93 -36.68 -0.57
C LEU A 155 -18.52 -38.15 -0.61
N GLN A 156 -17.23 -38.44 -0.46
CA GLN A 156 -16.75 -39.82 -0.40
C GLN A 156 -17.25 -40.55 0.85
N ALA A 157 -17.17 -39.93 2.03
CA ALA A 157 -17.72 -40.50 3.27
C ALA A 157 -19.24 -40.74 3.18
N GLN A 158 -20.00 -39.83 2.54
CA GLN A 158 -21.43 -39.99 2.31
C GLN A 158 -21.73 -41.16 1.35
N ARG A 159 -20.96 -41.33 0.27
CA ARG A 159 -21.08 -42.46 -0.66
C ARG A 159 -20.78 -43.80 0.02
N GLU A 160 -19.72 -43.85 0.84
CA GLU A 160 -19.37 -45.05 1.59
C GLU A 160 -20.43 -45.40 2.64
N TYR A 161 -21.00 -44.40 3.32
CA TYR A 161 -22.11 -44.60 4.24
C TYR A 161 -23.36 -45.12 3.50
N ALA A 162 -23.73 -44.49 2.38
CA ALA A 162 -24.86 -44.92 1.56
C ALA A 162 -24.68 -46.36 1.06
N ALA A 163 -23.51 -46.73 0.54
CA ALA A 163 -23.21 -48.07 0.07
C ALA A 163 -23.26 -49.13 1.20
N LYS A 164 -22.82 -48.77 2.42
CA LYS A 164 -22.96 -49.63 3.61
C LYS A 164 -24.42 -49.82 4.01
N MET A 165 -25.20 -48.73 4.04
CA MET A 165 -26.63 -48.76 4.36
C MET A 165 -27.46 -49.54 3.33
N GLU A 166 -27.17 -49.36 2.03
CA GLU A 166 -27.79 -50.13 0.95
C GLU A 166 -27.44 -51.63 1.05
N GLY A 167 -26.16 -51.93 1.29
CA GLY A 167 -25.67 -53.29 1.49
C GLY A 167 -26.34 -54.00 2.66
N GLN A 168 -26.52 -53.32 3.80
CA GLN A 168 -27.27 -53.84 4.94
C GLN A 168 -28.76 -53.97 4.65
N SER A 169 -29.41 -52.93 4.09
CA SER A 169 -30.84 -52.93 3.76
C SER A 169 -31.23 -54.12 2.87
N ARG A 170 -30.39 -54.45 1.88
CA ARG A 170 -30.56 -55.60 0.98
C ARG A 170 -30.52 -56.96 1.69
N LEU A 171 -29.84 -57.06 2.84
CA LEU A 171 -29.76 -58.28 3.66
C LEU A 171 -30.86 -58.32 4.73
N ASN A 172 -31.16 -57.18 5.35
CA ASN A 172 -32.12 -57.05 6.44
C ASN A 172 -33.53 -57.55 6.06
N GLY A 173 -34.01 -57.25 4.86
CA GLY A 173 -35.35 -57.69 4.40
C GLY A 173 -35.48 -59.22 4.31
N PRO A 174 -34.64 -59.91 3.53
CA PRO A 174 -34.61 -61.38 3.47
C PRO A 174 -34.34 -62.05 4.83
N GLU A 175 -33.44 -61.49 5.64
CA GLU A 175 -33.13 -62.04 6.98
C GLU A 175 -34.33 -61.90 7.94
N LEU A 176 -34.97 -60.73 7.98
CA LEU A 176 -36.19 -60.52 8.77
C LEU A 176 -37.29 -61.49 8.33
N SER A 177 -37.56 -61.60 7.03
CA SER A 177 -38.56 -62.52 6.49
C SER A 177 -38.26 -63.99 6.84
N PHE A 178 -36.98 -64.39 6.82
CA PHE A 178 -36.55 -65.72 7.27
C PHE A 178 -36.85 -65.93 8.76
N TRP A 179 -36.47 -65.01 9.64
CA TRP A 179 -36.69 -65.14 11.09
C TRP A 179 -38.17 -65.06 11.46
N GLU A 180 -38.95 -64.18 10.84
CA GLU A 180 -40.40 -64.08 11.06
C GLU A 180 -41.10 -65.39 10.70
N THR A 181 -40.73 -66.00 9.57
CA THR A 181 -41.26 -67.29 9.12
C THR A 181 -40.79 -68.44 10.01
N TYR A 182 -39.49 -68.50 10.33
CA TYR A 182 -38.90 -69.60 11.10
C TYR A 182 -39.36 -69.62 12.56
N LEU A 183 -39.45 -68.45 13.19
CA LEU A 183 -39.93 -68.30 14.56
C LEU A 183 -41.46 -68.30 14.63
N GLY A 184 -42.16 -67.89 13.56
CA GLY A 184 -43.60 -67.59 13.60
C GLY A 184 -43.88 -66.38 14.50
N CYS A 185 -43.09 -65.32 14.37
CA CYS A 185 -43.10 -64.17 15.26
C CYS A 185 -42.66 -62.89 14.53
N ARG A 186 -43.50 -61.86 14.49
CA ARG A 186 -43.17 -60.51 14.04
C ARG A 186 -43.02 -59.57 15.24
N ILE A 187 -42.14 -58.58 15.14
CA ILE A 187 -41.95 -57.53 16.14
C ILE A 187 -42.17 -56.18 15.45
N GLU A 188 -43.19 -55.46 15.89
CA GLU A 188 -43.73 -54.27 15.23
C GLU A 188 -43.65 -53.07 16.17
N GLY A 189 -43.40 -51.88 15.63
CA GLY A 189 -43.56 -50.63 16.39
C GLY A 189 -45.06 -50.38 16.65
N SER A 190 -45.44 -50.07 17.89
CA SER A 190 -46.84 -49.80 18.24
C SER A 190 -47.34 -48.42 17.81
N GLY A 191 -46.43 -47.52 17.41
CA GLY A 191 -46.67 -46.08 17.21
C GLY A 191 -46.32 -45.21 18.43
N ASP A 192 -46.01 -45.84 19.57
CA ASP A 192 -45.55 -45.22 20.81
C ASP A 192 -44.11 -45.70 21.09
N GLU A 193 -43.18 -44.77 21.36
CA GLU A 193 -41.75 -45.07 21.56
C GLU A 193 -41.51 -46.04 22.72
N ASN A 194 -42.39 -46.02 23.72
CA ASN A 194 -42.29 -46.85 24.92
C ASN A 194 -43.03 -48.19 24.80
N LYS A 195 -43.54 -48.55 23.61
CA LYS A 195 -44.32 -49.78 23.42
C LYS A 195 -43.91 -50.54 22.16
N VAL A 196 -43.59 -51.82 22.34
CA VAL A 196 -43.30 -52.76 21.25
C VAL A 196 -44.47 -53.74 21.13
N ARG A 197 -44.97 -53.95 19.91
CA ARG A 197 -45.96 -54.99 19.62
C ARG A 197 -45.26 -56.26 19.18
N ILE A 198 -45.65 -57.40 19.75
CA ILE A 198 -45.16 -58.72 19.36
C ILE A 198 -46.36 -59.50 18.83
N VAL A 199 -46.25 -60.05 17.62
CA VAL A 199 -47.30 -60.84 16.95
C VAL A 199 -46.77 -62.25 16.73
N PHE A 200 -47.37 -63.25 17.36
CA PHE A 200 -47.11 -64.66 17.06
C PHE A 200 -48.09 -65.16 16.01
N VAL A 201 -47.55 -65.79 14.97
CA VAL A 201 -48.32 -66.49 13.94
C VAL A 201 -48.36 -67.98 14.30
N PHE A 202 -49.57 -68.53 14.36
CA PHE A 202 -49.82 -69.94 14.64
C PHE A 202 -50.46 -70.60 13.41
N PRO A 203 -50.09 -71.85 13.09
CA PRO A 203 -50.73 -72.59 12.01
C PRO A 203 -52.26 -72.69 12.16
N PRO A 204 -52.98 -72.91 11.04
CA PRO A 204 -54.42 -73.11 11.03
C PRO A 204 -54.87 -74.19 12.01
N ALA A 205 -56.10 -74.04 12.53
CA ALA A 205 -56.68 -75.00 13.47
C ALA A 205 -56.79 -76.40 12.84
N LYS A 206 -56.56 -77.45 13.64
CA LYS A 206 -56.58 -78.84 13.16
C LYS A 206 -58.01 -79.23 12.76
N GLY A 207 -58.27 -79.26 11.45
CA GLY A 207 -59.62 -79.46 10.88
C GLY A 207 -60.08 -78.33 9.96
N ALA A 208 -59.37 -77.19 9.93
CA ALA A 208 -59.52 -76.23 8.84
C ALA A 208 -59.10 -76.88 7.51
N GLY A 209 -59.91 -76.72 6.47
CA GLY A 209 -59.66 -77.33 5.15
C GLY A 209 -58.48 -76.69 4.40
N LYS A 210 -58.25 -77.10 3.15
CA LYS A 210 -57.31 -76.42 2.25
C LYS A 210 -57.76 -74.96 2.05
N GLY A 211 -57.11 -74.03 2.76
CA GLY A 211 -57.48 -72.60 2.79
C GLY A 211 -57.77 -72.03 4.18
N GLY A 212 -57.50 -72.75 5.27
CA GLY A 212 -57.57 -72.19 6.62
C GLY A 212 -56.62 -71.01 6.82
N GLU A 213 -57.13 -69.91 7.39
CA GLU A 213 -56.33 -68.72 7.71
C GLU A 213 -55.35 -68.97 8.86
N ASP A 214 -54.19 -68.32 8.80
CA ASP A 214 -53.23 -68.27 9.90
C ASP A 214 -53.82 -67.52 11.10
N ARG A 215 -53.47 -67.96 12.31
CA ARG A 215 -54.07 -67.43 13.55
C ARG A 215 -53.05 -66.62 14.31
N GLU A 216 -53.39 -65.38 14.62
CA GLU A 216 -52.46 -64.45 15.27
C GLU A 216 -52.78 -64.27 16.76
N GLY A 217 -51.75 -64.36 17.60
CA GLY A 217 -51.79 -64.00 19.01
C GLY A 217 -50.78 -62.90 19.28
N LEU A 218 -51.24 -61.70 19.61
CA LEU A 218 -50.38 -60.52 19.77
C LEU A 218 -50.51 -59.88 21.15
N PHE A 219 -49.43 -59.23 21.58
CA PHE A 219 -49.40 -58.43 22.80
C PHE A 219 -48.55 -57.18 22.63
N GLU A 220 -48.81 -56.16 23.45
CA GLU A 220 -47.99 -54.95 23.50
C GLU A 220 -47.24 -54.88 24.83
N LEU A 221 -45.91 -54.81 24.73
CA LEU A 221 -44.97 -54.71 25.83
C LEU A 221 -44.64 -53.24 26.05
N LEU A 222 -44.96 -52.72 27.23
CA LEU A 222 -44.42 -51.46 27.72
C LEU A 222 -42.94 -51.67 28.07
N VAL A 223 -42.07 -50.96 27.37
CA VAL A 223 -40.63 -50.93 27.58
C VAL A 223 -40.31 -49.64 28.36
N PRO A 224 -39.64 -49.73 29.53
CA PRO A 224 -39.28 -48.56 30.30
C PRO A 224 -38.15 -47.77 29.64
N ASP A 225 -38.26 -46.44 29.66
CA ASP A 225 -37.28 -45.45 29.14
C ASP A 225 -35.85 -45.67 29.66
N THR A 226 -35.74 -46.32 30.83
CA THR A 226 -34.47 -46.69 31.46
C THR A 226 -34.43 -48.19 31.72
N GLY A 227 -33.25 -48.81 31.55
CA GLY A 227 -33.03 -50.25 31.77
C GLY A 227 -33.31 -50.76 33.20
N HIS A 228 -33.67 -49.88 34.13
CA HIS A 228 -34.01 -50.19 35.51
C HIS A 228 -35.53 -50.18 35.79
N GLY A 229 -36.36 -49.57 34.94
CA GLY A 229 -37.82 -49.58 35.11
C GLY A 229 -38.43 -50.98 34.97
N LYS A 230 -39.74 -51.12 35.23
CA LYS A 230 -40.46 -52.39 35.04
C LYS A 230 -41.07 -52.47 33.64
N TYR A 231 -40.97 -53.64 33.02
CA TYR A 231 -41.77 -54.02 31.86
C TYR A 231 -43.19 -54.37 32.30
N ASP A 232 -44.17 -54.12 31.44
CA ASP A 232 -45.57 -54.54 31.63
C ASP A 232 -46.23 -54.91 30.30
N VAL A 233 -47.27 -55.75 30.33
CA VAL A 233 -48.04 -56.14 29.13
C VAL A 233 -49.39 -55.44 29.16
N VAL A 234 -49.49 -54.36 28.40
CA VAL A 234 -50.64 -53.42 28.44
C VAL A 234 -51.80 -53.85 27.53
N TYR A 235 -51.53 -54.70 26.53
CA TYR A 235 -52.54 -55.21 25.60
C TYR A 235 -52.28 -56.67 25.22
N THR A 236 -53.34 -57.45 25.04
CA THR A 236 -53.30 -58.83 24.49
C THR A 236 -54.52 -59.09 23.60
N LYS A 237 -54.32 -59.76 22.46
CA LYS A 237 -55.38 -60.24 21.57
C LYS A 237 -54.99 -61.62 21.02
N PRO A 238 -55.77 -62.69 21.26
CA PRO A 238 -56.95 -62.77 22.13
C PRO A 238 -56.62 -62.44 23.60
N ARG A 239 -57.66 -62.13 24.39
CA ARG A 239 -57.48 -61.76 25.80
C ARG A 239 -56.97 -62.94 26.62
N LEU A 240 -55.82 -62.79 27.27
CA LEU A 240 -55.21 -63.82 28.11
C LEU A 240 -55.62 -63.70 29.59
N GLU A 241 -55.40 -64.77 30.35
CA GLU A 241 -55.61 -64.79 31.81
C GLU A 241 -54.54 -63.92 32.52
N GLY A 242 -54.97 -62.84 33.16
CA GLY A 242 -54.05 -61.84 33.74
C GLY A 242 -53.09 -62.39 34.80
N THR A 243 -53.51 -63.40 35.58
CA THR A 243 -52.66 -64.09 36.57
C THR A 243 -51.51 -64.86 35.93
N LYS A 244 -51.73 -65.45 34.74
CA LYS A 244 -50.71 -66.17 33.97
C LYS A 244 -49.76 -65.17 33.29
N VAL A 245 -50.29 -64.09 32.72
CA VAL A 245 -49.48 -63.01 32.11
C VAL A 245 -48.58 -62.35 33.14
N ALA A 246 -49.13 -61.97 34.31
CA ALA A 246 -48.37 -61.36 35.41
C ALA A 246 -47.15 -62.21 35.82
N LYS A 247 -47.31 -63.54 36.00
CA LYS A 247 -46.20 -64.45 36.31
C LYS A 247 -45.09 -64.46 35.27
N VAL A 248 -45.42 -64.30 33.98
CA VAL A 248 -44.45 -64.25 32.88
C VAL A 248 -43.74 -62.88 32.85
N VAL A 249 -44.47 -61.79 33.13
CA VAL A 249 -43.94 -60.43 33.24
C VAL A 249 -43.06 -60.25 34.49
N ASP A 250 -43.44 -60.80 35.64
CA ASP A 250 -42.64 -60.82 36.87
C ASP A 250 -41.30 -61.53 36.64
N ARG A 251 -41.33 -62.65 35.91
CA ARG A 251 -40.10 -63.36 35.51
C ARG A 251 -39.22 -62.50 34.61
N LEU A 252 -39.79 -61.79 33.62
CA LEU A 252 -39.02 -60.84 32.80
C LEU A 252 -38.42 -59.72 33.66
N ASN A 253 -39.17 -59.16 34.60
CA ASN A 253 -38.68 -58.09 35.47
C ASN A 253 -37.56 -58.56 36.41
N ALA A 254 -37.58 -59.83 36.82
CA ALA A 254 -36.54 -60.45 37.64
C ALA A 254 -35.28 -60.83 36.85
N THR A 255 -35.41 -61.41 35.64
CA THR A 255 -34.27 -61.93 34.87
C THR A 255 -33.73 -60.98 33.80
N ARG A 256 -34.56 -60.03 33.33
CA ARG A 256 -34.34 -59.20 32.12
C ARG A 256 -34.19 -60.01 30.81
N GLU A 257 -34.53 -61.30 30.82
CA GLU A 257 -34.42 -62.19 29.65
C GLU A 257 -35.69 -62.17 28.77
N ILE A 258 -35.70 -61.35 27.72
CA ILE A 258 -36.84 -61.24 26.78
C ILE A 258 -37.24 -62.58 26.15
N GLY A 259 -36.29 -63.49 25.92
CA GLY A 259 -36.58 -64.84 25.40
C GLY A 259 -37.49 -65.67 26.32
N THR A 260 -37.44 -65.45 27.64
CA THR A 260 -38.34 -66.13 28.58
C THR A 260 -39.76 -65.58 28.52
N LEU A 261 -39.91 -64.25 28.35
CA LEU A 261 -41.21 -63.62 28.11
C LEU A 261 -41.83 -64.16 26.82
N LEU A 262 -41.09 -64.13 25.71
CA LEU A 262 -41.58 -64.56 24.39
C LEU A 262 -42.03 -66.03 24.42
N LYS A 263 -41.24 -66.93 25.02
CA LYS A 263 -41.60 -68.34 25.18
C LYS A 263 -42.83 -68.53 26.07
N GLY A 264 -42.95 -67.78 27.16
CA GLY A 264 -44.10 -67.81 28.07
C GLY A 264 -45.37 -67.33 27.38
N MET A 265 -45.35 -66.13 26.80
CA MET A 265 -46.49 -65.54 26.09
C MET A 265 -46.95 -66.39 24.90
N ARG A 266 -46.01 -66.93 24.11
CA ARG A 266 -46.37 -67.87 23.02
C ARG A 266 -47.04 -69.14 23.54
N GLY A 267 -46.64 -69.64 24.71
CA GLY A 267 -47.32 -70.75 25.40
C GLY A 267 -48.75 -70.40 25.77
N LEU A 268 -48.98 -69.20 26.35
CA LEU A 268 -50.32 -68.73 26.72
C LEU A 268 -51.23 -68.54 25.50
N PHE A 269 -50.74 -67.93 24.43
CA PHE A 269 -51.48 -67.84 23.17
C PHE A 269 -51.73 -69.22 22.55
N GLY A 270 -50.76 -70.14 22.62
CA GLY A 270 -50.94 -71.53 22.19
C GLY A 270 -51.90 -72.37 23.05
N GLU A 271 -52.29 -71.90 24.24
CA GLU A 271 -53.43 -72.42 25.00
C GLU A 271 -54.75 -71.75 24.60
N ALA A 272 -54.76 -70.42 24.50
CA ALA A 272 -55.95 -69.62 24.18
C ALA A 272 -56.43 -69.75 22.72
N LEU A 273 -55.54 -70.16 21.81
CA LEU A 273 -55.80 -70.42 20.38
C LEU A 273 -55.82 -71.93 20.06
N LYS A 274 -56.15 -72.81 21.00
CA LYS A 274 -56.47 -74.22 20.69
C LYS A 274 -57.90 -74.36 20.21
#